data_AF-A0A243GJT8-F1
#
_entry.id   AF-A0A243GJT8-F1
#
_cell.length_a   1.000
_cell.length_b   1.000
_cell.length_c   1.000
_cell.angle_alpha   90.00
_cell.angle_beta   90.00
_cell.angle_gamma   90.00
#
_symmetry.space_group_name_H-M   'P 1'
#
loop_
_entity.id
_entity.type
_entity.pdbx_description
1 polymer ?
#
loop_
_entity_poly.entity_id
_entity_poly.type
_entity_poly.pdbx_seq_one_letter_code
_entity_poly.pdbx_strand_id
1 'polypeptide(L)'
;MILYTVQTEEAWKQFKKLGYLEGNKEVIDVDDKYSYDWMVRVAKTRLPHYEGNYPIWVWEATNYPNRKNEYYRAILAIGAVL
;
A
#
# COMPACT_ATOMS: atom_id res chain seq x y z
N MET A 1 -4.29 -17.27 -0.15
CA MET A 1 -4.93 -15.95 -0.38
C MET A 1 -4.09 -15.20 -1.39
N ILE A 2 -4.68 -14.71 -2.49
CA ILE A 2 -3.96 -13.92 -3.50
C ILE A 2 -4.40 -12.46 -3.32
N LEU A 3 -3.44 -11.58 -3.07
CA LEU A 3 -3.64 -10.14 -2.88
C LEU A 3 -3.11 -9.40 -4.10
N TYR A 4 -3.80 -8.32 -4.48
CA TYR A 4 -3.38 -7.45 -5.57
C TYR A 4 -3.18 -6.03 -5.06
N THR A 5 -2.19 -5.35 -5.63
CA THR A 5 -1.93 -3.93 -5.39
C THR A 5 -1.51 -3.27 -6.70
N VAL A 6 -1.87 -2.00 -6.87
CA VAL A 6 -1.51 -1.20 -8.04
C VAL A 6 -0.29 -0.37 -7.67
N GLN A 7 0.78 -0.49 -8.46
CA GLN A 7 2.11 0.03 -8.13
C GLN A 7 2.75 0.66 -9.36
N THR A 8 3.65 1.63 -9.16
CA THR A 8 4.48 2.15 -10.24
C THR A 8 5.52 1.11 -10.67
N GLU A 9 6.14 1.32 -11.84
CA GLU A 9 7.20 0.42 -12.31
C GLU A 9 8.42 0.46 -11.37
N GLU A 10 8.71 1.63 -10.80
CA GLU A 10 9.78 1.86 -9.82
C GLU A 10 9.53 1.05 -8.56
N ALA A 11 8.31 1.14 -8.00
CA ALA A 11 7.90 0.34 -6.85
C ALA A 11 8.00 -1.16 -7.15
N TRP A 12 7.57 -1.60 -8.34
CA TRP A 12 7.73 -3.01 -8.75
C TRP A 12 9.19 -3.46 -8.83
N LYS A 13 10.09 -2.61 -9.35
CA LYS A 13 11.54 -2.90 -9.37
C LYS A 13 12.11 -2.98 -7.96
N GLN A 14 11.70 -2.08 -7.06
CA GLN A 14 12.09 -2.09 -5.66
C GLN A 14 11.60 -3.36 -4.96
N PHE A 15 10.34 -3.75 -5.16
CA PHE A 15 9.80 -5.00 -4.62
C PHE A 15 10.61 -6.21 -5.05
N LYS A 16 10.95 -6.31 -6.35
CA LYS A 16 11.79 -7.43 -6.84
C LYS A 16 13.18 -7.46 -6.20
N LYS A 17 13.70 -6.31 -5.75
CA LYS A 17 15.00 -6.19 -5.11
C LYS A 17 14.95 -6.49 -3.60
N LEU A 18 13.93 -5.99 -2.91
CA LEU A 18 13.84 -6.02 -1.44
C LEU A 18 12.94 -7.13 -0.90
N GLY A 19 12.03 -7.66 -1.73
CA GLY A 19 11.04 -8.66 -1.35
C GLY A 19 9.80 -8.08 -0.65
N TYR A 20 9.74 -6.77 -0.45
CA TYR A 20 8.61 -6.08 0.16
C TYR A 20 8.47 -4.65 -0.40
N LEU A 21 7.32 -4.05 -0.13
CA LEU A 21 7.00 -2.65 -0.45
C LEU A 21 6.68 -1.91 0.84
N GLU A 22 6.95 -0.61 0.85
CA GLU A 22 6.64 0.29 1.97
C GLU A 22 5.88 1.49 1.47
N GLY A 23 4.93 1.95 2.30
CA GLY A 23 4.21 3.17 2.01
C GLY A 23 5.10 4.39 2.21
N ASN A 24 4.97 5.39 1.35
CA ASN A 24 5.62 6.68 1.59
C ASN A 24 4.66 7.63 2.32
N LYS A 25 5.05 8.05 3.52
CA LYS A 25 4.28 8.97 4.38
C LYS A 25 4.10 10.38 3.81
N GLU A 26 4.91 10.76 2.84
CA GLU A 26 4.93 12.11 2.24
C GLU A 26 3.83 12.28 1.20
N VAL A 27 3.33 11.17 0.64
CA VAL A 27 2.28 11.14 -0.39
C VAL A 27 0.96 10.60 0.15
N ILE A 28 0.85 10.44 1.46
CA ILE A 28 -0.43 10.16 2.14
C ILE A 28 -1.24 11.46 2.15
N ASP A 29 -2.52 11.35 1.81
CA ASP A 29 -3.45 12.46 1.95
C ASP A 29 -3.42 13.01 3.38
N VAL A 30 -3.46 14.33 3.52
CA VAL A 30 -3.40 14.99 4.83
C VAL A 30 -4.52 14.50 5.74
N ASP A 31 -5.70 14.22 5.16
CA ASP A 31 -6.88 13.75 5.90
C ASP A 31 -6.70 12.31 6.42
N ASP A 32 -5.92 11.49 5.70
CA ASP A 32 -5.66 10.10 6.06
C ASP A 32 -4.41 9.92 6.94
N LYS A 33 -3.57 10.94 7.05
CA LYS A 33 -2.28 10.87 7.77
C LYS A 33 -2.44 10.36 9.19
N TYR A 34 -3.45 10.84 9.91
CA TYR A 34 -3.74 10.39 11.27
C TYR A 34 -4.04 8.88 11.34
N SER A 35 -4.82 8.36 10.39
CA SER A 35 -5.18 6.95 10.32
C SER A 35 -3.95 6.07 10.08
N TYR A 36 -3.05 6.50 9.19
CA TYR A 36 -1.79 5.80 8.96
C TYR A 36 -0.86 5.84 10.16
N ASP A 37 -0.71 7.00 10.80
CA ASP A 37 0.10 7.13 12.01
C ASP A 37 -0.43 6.24 13.14
N TRP A 38 -1.76 6.14 13.25
CA TRP A 38 -2.39 5.21 14.19
C TRP A 38 -2.04 3.75 13.85
N MET A 39 -2.12 3.33 12.58
CA MET A 39 -1.75 1.98 12.17
C MET A 39 -0.29 1.66 12.51
N VAL A 40 0.64 2.59 12.24
CA VAL A 40 2.06 2.42 12.58
C VAL A 40 2.26 2.27 14.09
N ARG A 41 1.59 3.08 14.92
CA ARG A 41 1.66 2.96 16.38
C ARG A 41 1.15 1.60 16.87
N VAL A 42 0.02 1.15 16.35
CA VAL A 42 -0.55 -0.15 16.70
C VAL A 42 0.38 -1.29 16.28
N ALA A 43 0.92 -1.26 15.06
CA ALA A 43 1.85 -2.25 14.56
C ALA A 43 3.11 -2.36 15.43
N LYS A 44 3.71 -1.24 15.84
CA LYS A 44 4.88 -1.24 16.76
C LYS A 44 4.62 -1.96 18.07
N THR A 45 3.39 -1.96 18.57
CA THR A 45 3.03 -2.65 19.82
C THR A 45 2.70 -4.12 19.64
N ARG A 46 2.27 -4.53 18.44
CA ARG A 46 1.69 -5.87 18.19
C ARG A 46 2.61 -6.79 17.38
N LEU A 47 3.49 -6.23 16.57
CA LEU A 47 4.35 -6.97 15.67
C LEU A 47 5.80 -6.95 16.19
N PRO A 48 6.33 -8.11 16.61
CA PRO A 48 7.74 -8.23 16.95
C PRO A 48 8.60 -7.86 15.72
N HIS A 49 9.65 -7.07 15.94
CA HIS A 49 10.61 -6.63 14.90
C HIS A 49 10.05 -5.66 13.85
N TYR A 50 8.89 -5.03 14.07
CA TYR A 50 8.41 -3.99 13.17
C TYR A 50 9.17 -2.66 13.36
N GLU A 51 9.79 -2.17 12.30
CA GLU A 51 10.68 -1.00 12.34
C GLU A 51 9.96 0.34 12.20
N GLY A 52 8.67 0.33 11.83
CA GLY A 52 7.86 1.54 11.71
C GLY A 52 7.51 1.96 10.27
N ASN A 53 7.75 1.09 9.29
CA ASN A 53 7.52 1.38 7.87
C ASN A 53 6.03 1.53 7.58
N TYR A 54 5.61 2.53 6.80
CA TYR A 54 4.18 2.77 6.61
C TYR A 54 3.53 1.64 5.79
N PRO A 55 2.29 1.24 6.13
CA PRO A 55 1.60 0.18 5.40
C PRO A 55 1.16 0.64 4.01
N ILE A 56 0.89 -0.33 3.13
CA ILE A 56 0.29 -0.13 1.81
C ILE A 56 -1.09 -0.79 1.80
N TRP A 57 -2.06 -0.13 1.17
CA TRP A 57 -3.39 -0.72 0.95
C TRP A 57 -3.33 -1.83 -0.10
N VAL A 58 -3.92 -2.97 0.27
CA VAL A 58 -4.09 -4.13 -0.58
C VAL A 58 -5.57 -4.48 -0.62
N TRP A 59 -6.02 -5.03 -1.74
CA TRP A 59 -7.40 -5.43 -1.93
C TRP A 59 -7.48 -6.94 -2.15
N GLU A 60 -8.52 -7.56 -1.60
CA GLU A 60 -8.84 -8.96 -1.91
C GLU A 60 -9.40 -9.07 -3.33
N ALA A 61 -8.92 -10.06 -4.07
CA ALA A 61 -9.28 -10.27 -5.47
C ALA A 61 -10.79 -10.46 -5.71
N THR A 62 -11.48 -11.01 -4.71
CA THR A 62 -12.92 -11.30 -4.74
C THR A 62 -13.80 -10.07 -4.54
N ASN A 63 -13.24 -8.95 -4.06
CA ASN A 63 -13.99 -7.76 -3.67
C ASN A 63 -13.61 -6.50 -4.48
N TYR A 64 -13.07 -6.71 -5.69
CA TYR A 64 -12.75 -5.62 -6.61
C TYR A 64 -13.77 -5.52 -7.74
N PRO A 65 -14.87 -4.74 -7.58
CA PRO A 65 -15.84 -4.57 -8.65
C PRO A 65 -15.19 -3.78 -9.80
N ASN A 66 -15.35 -4.26 -11.04
CA ASN A 66 -14.79 -3.71 -12.29
C ASN A 66 -13.36 -4.10 -12.68
N ARG A 67 -13.07 -5.41 -12.72
CA ARG A 67 -11.97 -5.94 -13.55
C ARG A 67 -12.33 -5.86 -15.05
N LYS A 68 -12.23 -4.69 -15.70
CA LYS A 68 -12.14 -4.66 -17.19
C LYS A 68 -10.67 -4.83 -17.59
N ASN A 69 -10.38 -5.97 -18.22
CA ASN A 69 -9.05 -6.46 -18.60
C ASN A 69 -8.29 -5.61 -19.64
N GLU A 70 -8.79 -4.44 -20.03
CA GLU A 70 -8.30 -3.72 -21.22
C GLU A 70 -8.02 -2.23 -21.01
N TYR A 71 -8.36 -1.64 -19.85
CA TYR A 71 -8.29 -0.17 -19.71
C TYR A 71 -7.74 0.44 -18.42
N TYR A 72 -7.42 -0.31 -17.36
CA TYR A 72 -7.04 0.33 -16.09
C TYR A 72 -5.53 0.49 -15.91
N ARG A 73 -4.97 1.44 -16.67
CA ARG A 73 -4.00 2.39 -16.13
C ARG A 73 -4.82 3.50 -15.45
N ALA A 74 -4.67 3.64 -14.14
CA ALA A 74 -5.30 4.65 -13.28
C ALA A 74 -6.82 4.53 -13.07
N ILE A 75 -7.22 4.48 -11.79
CA ILE A 75 -7.99 5.54 -11.10
C ILE A 75 -8.29 5.05 -9.66
N LEU A 76 -7.84 5.88 -8.70
CA LEU A 76 -8.10 5.92 -7.25
C LEU A 76 -7.56 4.76 -6.36
N ALA A 77 -6.29 4.90 -5.98
CA ALA A 77 -5.91 4.75 -4.57
C ALA A 77 -5.22 6.05 -4.17
N ILE A 78 -5.95 6.90 -3.45
CA ILE A 78 -5.36 8.02 -2.73
C ILE A 78 -4.50 7.40 -1.62
N GLY A 79 -3.22 7.77 -1.59
CA GLY A 79 -2.34 7.54 -0.46
C GLY A 79 -1.40 6.34 -0.54
N ALA A 80 -0.10 6.66 -0.54
CA ALA A 80 1.01 5.83 -0.04
C ALA A 80 1.79 4.92 -1.00
N VAL A 81 1.92 5.22 -2.29
CA VAL A 81 3.06 4.66 -3.06
C VAL A 81 3.58 5.67 -4.07
N LEU A 82 4.44 6.56 -3.60
CA LEU A 82 5.46 7.28 -4.35
C LEU A 82 6.51 7.73 -3.34
#